data_AF-A0A661WJS6-F1
#
_entry.id   AF-A0A661WJS6-F1
#
_cell.length_a   1.000
_cell.length_b   1.000
_cell.length_c   1.000
_cell.angle_alpha   90.00
_cell.angle_beta   90.00
_cell.angle_gamma   90.00
#
_symmetry.space_group_name_H-M   'P 1'
#
loop_
_entity.id
_entity.type
_entity.pdbx_description
1 polymer ?
#
loop_
_entity_poly.entity_id
_entity_poly.type
_entity_poly.pdbx_seq_one_letter_code
_entity_poly.pdbx_strand_id
1 'polypeptide(L)' 'DEIEMAVQVNGKVRDKITVAVDADDETVKATALASENVQKYLEGKTPRKVIVIKGRLVNIVK' A
#
# COMPACT_ATOMS: atom_id res chain seq x y z
N ASP A 1 14.98 -3.86 11.30
CA ASP A 1 14.80 -4.67 10.07
C ASP A 1 13.68 -4.11 9.24
N GLU A 2 13.84 -4.17 7.92
CA GLU A 2 12.86 -3.68 6.95
C GLU A 2 12.41 -4.81 6.04
N ILE A 3 11.17 -4.73 5.56
CA ILE A 3 10.56 -5.67 4.63
C ILE A 3 10.01 -4.94 3.42
N GLU A 4 10.19 -5.55 2.25
CA GLU A 4 9.53 -5.10 1.02
C GLU A 4 8.11 -5.66 0.96
N MET A 5 7.13 -4.78 0.79
CA MET A 5 5.72 -5.12 0.64
C MET A 5 5.23 -4.66 -0.73
N ALA A 6 4.57 -5.55 -1.47
CA ALA A 6 3.93 -5.18 -2.73
C ALA A 6 2.67 -4.35 -2.46
N VAL A 7 2.46 -3.27 -3.21
CA VAL A 7 1.24 -2.48 -3.17
C VAL A 7 0.41 -2.76 -4.41
N GLN A 8 -0.81 -3.21 -4.19
CA GLN A 8 -1.80 -3.52 -5.21
C GLN A 8 -2.89 -2.46 -5.25
N VAL A 9 -3.37 -2.14 -6.44
CA VAL A 9 -4.58 -1.34 -6.65
C VAL A 9 -5.56 -2.17 -7.48
N ASN A 10 -6.74 -2.46 -6.90
CA ASN A 10 -7.74 -3.39 -7.45
C ASN A 10 -7.13 -4.73 -7.89
N GLY A 11 -6.28 -5.32 -7.03
CA GLY A 11 -5.67 -6.64 -7.26
C GLY A 11 -4.50 -6.67 -8.25
N LYS A 12 -4.09 -5.54 -8.83
CA LYS A 12 -2.88 -5.46 -9.69
C LYS A 12 -1.75 -4.78 -8.93
N VAL A 13 -0.56 -5.37 -8.91
CA VAL A 13 0.64 -4.76 -8.32
C VAL A 13 0.98 -3.48 -9.07
N ARG A 14 1.02 -2.36 -8.34
CA ARG A 14 1.29 -1.02 -8.87
C ARG A 14 2.56 -0.42 -8.32
N ASP A 15 2.96 -0.83 -7.12
CA ASP A 15 4.19 -0.36 -6.53
C ASP A 15 4.75 -1.37 -5.51
N LYS A 16 5.90 -1.05 -4.95
CA LYS A 16 6.51 -1.74 -3.80
C LYS A 16 6.95 -0.69 -2.79
N ILE A 17 6.68 -0.94 -1.52
CA ILE A 17 7.12 -0.07 -0.42
C ILE A 17 8.00 -0.87 0.52
N THR A 18 9.01 -0.21 1.07
CA THR A 18 9.83 -0.77 2.15
C THR A 18 9.36 -0.16 3.45
N VAL A 19 9.04 -1.00 4.43
CA VAL A 19 8.57 -0.59 5.75
C VAL A 19 9.28 -1.39 6.84
N ALA A 20 9.36 -0.84 8.05
CA ALA A 20 9.89 -1.57 9.19
C ALA A 20 9.02 -2.82 9.48
N VAL A 21 9.66 -3.90 9.93
CA VAL A 21 8.97 -5.18 10.25
C VAL A 21 7.87 -4.98 11.31
N ASP A 22 8.09 -4.05 12.24
CA ASP A 22 7.22 -3.72 13.36
C ASP A 22 6.28 -2.54 13.08
N ALA A 23 6.28 -2.01 11.85
CA ALA A 23 5.38 -0.92 11.46
C ALA A 23 3.90 -1.31 11.71
N ASP A 24 3.15 -0.38 12.27
CA ASP A 24 1.72 -0.53 12.44
C ASP A 24 0.96 -0.40 11.10
N ASP A 25 -0.29 -0.86 11.09
CA ASP A 25 -1.10 -0.87 9.86
C ASP A 25 -1.37 0.54 9.34
N GLU A 26 -1.42 1.54 10.23
CA GLU A 26 -1.63 2.95 9.85
C GLU A 26 -0.43 3.52 9.10
N THR A 27 0.78 3.26 9.59
CA THR A 27 2.04 3.64 8.96
C THR A 27 2.17 2.98 7.60
N VAL A 28 1.95 1.66 7.53
CA VAL A 28 2.01 0.92 6.26
C VAL A 28 1.00 1.47 5.25
N LYS A 29 -0.23 1.77 5.70
CA LYS A 29 -1.27 2.36 4.87
C LYS A 29 -0.88 3.76 4.39
N ALA A 30 -0.35 4.61 5.26
CA ALA A 30 0.08 5.96 4.90
C ALA A 30 1.20 5.92 3.85
N THR A 31 2.21 5.08 4.05
CA THR A 31 3.31 4.89 3.10
C THR A 31 2.80 4.37 1.74
N ALA A 32 1.88 3.40 1.75
CA ALA A 32 1.27 2.88 0.52
C ALA A 32 0.45 3.95 -0.23
N LEU A 33 -0.27 4.83 0.48
CA LEU A 33 -1.07 5.89 -0.12
C LEU A 33 -0.24 7.12 -0.54
N ALA A 34 0.95 7.29 0.03
CA ALA A 34 1.90 8.33 -0.34
C ALA A 34 2.69 7.99 -1.62
N SER A 35 2.67 6.73 -2.07
CA SER A 35 3.31 6.31 -3.32
C SER A 35 2.75 7.07 -4.53
N GLU A 36 3.63 7.67 -5.33
CA GLU A 36 3.27 8.37 -6.57
C GLU A 36 2.57 7.44 -7.57
N ASN A 37 3.06 6.21 -7.70
CA ASN A 37 2.45 5.20 -8.57
C ASN A 37 1.03 4.90 -8.10
N VAL A 38 0.83 4.66 -6.81
CA VAL A 38 -0.50 4.40 -6.24
C VAL A 38 -1.43 5.57 -6.47
N GLN A 39 -0.99 6.81 -6.20
CA GLN A 39 -1.80 8.01 -6.43
C GLN A 39 -2.21 8.16 -7.90
N LYS A 40 -1.30 7.86 -8.83
CA LYS A 40 -1.58 7.84 -10.27
C LYS A 40 -2.68 6.83 -10.64
N TYR A 41 -2.70 5.66 -10.01
CA TYR A 41 -3.73 4.64 -10.25
C TYR A 41 -5.02 4.85 -9.45
N LEU A 42 -4.99 5.66 -8.40
CA LEU A 42 -6.17 6.10 -7.67
C LEU A 42 -6.94 7.18 -8.43
N GLU A 43 -6.31 7.90 -9.37
CA GLU A 43 -6.98 8.88 -10.26
C GLU A 43 -7.75 9.95 -9.46
N GLY A 44 -7.22 10.35 -8.29
CA GLY A 44 -7.88 11.30 -7.38
C GLY A 44 -9.11 10.74 -6.64
N LYS A 45 -9.41 9.44 -6.76
CA LYS A 45 -10.50 8.78 -6.03
C LYS A 45 -10.03 8.35 -4.65
N THR A 46 -10.90 8.53 -3.67
CA THR A 46 -10.68 8.02 -2.32
C THR A 46 -10.81 6.49 -2.33
N PRO A 47 -9.83 5.74 -1.78
CA PRO A 47 -9.95 4.29 -1.65
C PRO A 47 -11.18 3.90 -0.82
N ARG A 48 -11.98 2.96 -1.32
CA ARG A 48 -13.08 2.35 -0.55
C ARG A 48 -12.56 1.50 0.60
N LYS A 49 -11.45 0.79 0.38
CA LYS A 49 -10.84 -0.09 1.39
C LYS A 49 -9.35 -0.19 1.18
N VAL A 50 -8.59 -0.19 2.28
CA VAL A 50 -7.17 -0.54 2.28
C VAL A 50 -7.00 -1.75 3.16
N ILE A 51 -6.38 -2.80 2.62
CA ILE A 51 -6.17 -4.09 3.29
C ILE A 51 -4.67 -4.26 3.42
N VAL A 52 -4.18 -4.26 4.66
CA VAL A 52 -2.78 -4.49 4.98
C VAL A 52 -2.62 -5.96 5.39
N ILE A 53 -1.72 -6.66 4.72
CA ILE A 53 -1.28 -8.00 5.10
C ILE A 53 0.19 -7.87 5.50
N LYS A 54 0.45 -7.73 6.81
CA LYS A 54 1.79 -7.54 7.37
C LYS A 54 2.77 -8.59 6.81
N GLY A 55 3.95 -8.14 6.38
CA GLY A 55 4.96 -9.05 5.82
C GLY A 55 4.67 -9.60 4.43
N ARG A 56 3.55 -9.21 3.78
CA ARG A 56 3.20 -9.68 2.42
C ARG A 56 2.91 -8.55 1.44
N LEU A 57 1.80 -7.85 1.62
CA LEU A 57 1.32 -6.86 0.64
C LEU A 57 0.27 -5.92 1.22
N VAL A 58 0.04 -4.81 0.54
CA VAL A 58 -1.07 -3.89 0.75
C VAL A 58 -1.97 -3.92 -0.47
N ASN A 59 -3.27 -4.12 -0.30
CA ASN A 59 -4.24 -4.02 -1.39
C ASN A 59 -5.20 -2.85 -1.17
N ILE A 60 -5.25 -1.98 -2.17
CA ILE A 60 -6.04 -0.76 -2.17
C ILE A 60 -7.19 -0.95 -3.17
N VAL A 61 -8.41 -0.90 -2.67
CA VAL A 61 -9.63 -1.02 -3.46
C VAL A 61 -10.21 0.38 -3.62
N LYS A 62 -10.40 0.83 -4.86
CA LYS A 62 -11.07 2.10 -5.19
C LYS A 62 -12.59 1.97 -5.24
#